data_AF-A0A8S0FM98-F1
#
_entry.id   AF-A0A8S0FM98-F1
#
_cell.length_a   1.000
_cell.length_b   1.000
_cell.length_c   1.000
_cell.angle_alpha   90.00
_cell.angle_beta   90.00
_cell.angle_gamma   90.00
#
_symmetry.space_group_name_H-M   'P 1'
#
loop_
_entity.id
_entity.type
_entity.pdbx_description
1 polymer ?
#
loop_
_entity_poly.entity_id
_entity_poly.type
_entity_poly.pdbx_seq_one_letter_code
_entity_poly.pdbx_strand_id
1 'polypeptide(L)'
;MGTRADMAPVTIALGPGFTAGKDCHAVIETNRGHWLGQVIYSGCAQENTGVPGNIMGHTTRRVIRAPAAGIMRSNVKLGDLVKEGDVIAWIGEHEIKAPLTGMVRGLLNDGLAVVGGFKIGDIDPRGETADFTSVSDKARAIGGGVLEALMMLMHQGVKATSKKCWKWLK
;
A
#
# COMPACT_ATOMS: atom_id res chain seq x y z
N MET A 1 -3.45 -15.92 -7.17
CA MET A 1 -2.19 -15.34 -6.67
C MET A 1 -1.22 -16.48 -6.39
N GLY A 2 0.10 -16.23 -6.51
CA GLY A 2 1.14 -17.27 -6.50
C GLY A 2 2.13 -17.20 -5.34
N THR A 3 1.91 -16.32 -4.33
CA THR A 3 2.80 -16.19 -3.17
C THR A 3 2.78 -17.46 -2.32
N ARG A 4 3.96 -17.92 -1.90
CA ARG A 4 4.12 -19.09 -1.05
C ARG A 4 5.11 -18.80 0.07
N ALA A 5 4.95 -19.49 1.20
CA ALA A 5 5.77 -19.25 2.39
C ALA A 5 7.27 -19.52 2.12
N ASP A 6 7.58 -20.47 1.23
CA ASP A 6 8.94 -20.91 0.87
C ASP A 6 9.69 -19.99 -0.11
N MET A 7 9.08 -18.87 -0.54
CA MET A 7 9.73 -17.92 -1.45
C MET A 7 10.90 -17.15 -0.81
N ALA A 8 10.94 -17.07 0.52
CA ALA A 8 11.98 -16.42 1.30
C ALA A 8 12.07 -17.04 2.71
N PRO A 9 13.18 -16.85 3.45
CA PRO A 9 13.29 -17.30 4.84
C PRO A 9 12.19 -16.76 5.75
N VAL A 10 11.72 -15.55 5.47
CA VAL A 10 10.53 -14.93 6.06
C VAL A 10 9.73 -14.30 4.93
N THR A 11 8.48 -14.73 4.82
CA THR A 11 7.51 -14.26 3.82
C THR A 11 6.34 -13.65 4.58
N ILE A 12 6.18 -12.33 4.47
CA ILE A 12 5.09 -11.57 5.13
C ILE A 12 4.19 -11.01 4.03
N ALA A 13 2.90 -11.30 4.10
CA ALA A 13 1.91 -10.77 3.18
C ALA A 13 1.21 -9.53 3.77
N LEU A 14 0.70 -8.65 2.90
CA LEU A 14 0.00 -7.45 3.30
C LEU A 14 -1.45 -7.49 2.79
N GLY A 15 -2.40 -7.45 3.72
CA GLY A 15 -3.82 -7.36 3.41
C GLY A 15 -4.46 -8.65 2.90
N PRO A 16 -5.66 -8.57 2.31
CA PRO A 16 -6.47 -9.73 1.94
C PRO A 16 -5.88 -10.53 0.77
N GLY A 17 -6.38 -11.76 0.61
CA GLY A 17 -5.96 -12.67 -0.46
C GLY A 17 -4.81 -13.61 -0.10
N PHE A 18 -4.39 -13.59 1.17
CA PHE A 18 -3.35 -14.47 1.72
C PHE A 18 -3.79 -15.07 3.05
N THR A 19 -3.34 -16.30 3.30
CA THR A 19 -3.55 -17.02 4.56
C THR A 19 -2.20 -17.30 5.24
N ALA A 20 -2.00 -16.75 6.44
CA ALA A 20 -0.84 -17.06 7.27
C ALA A 20 -0.87 -18.54 7.70
N GLY A 21 0.30 -19.19 7.63
CA GLY A 21 0.46 -20.64 7.82
C GLY A 21 0.24 -21.48 6.56
N LYS A 22 -0.25 -20.87 5.46
CA LYS A 22 -0.40 -21.54 4.16
C LYS A 22 0.40 -20.83 3.06
N ASP A 23 0.07 -19.57 2.82
CA ASP A 23 0.66 -18.78 1.71
C ASP A 23 1.87 -17.96 2.17
N CYS A 24 1.99 -17.71 3.47
CA CYS A 24 3.02 -16.88 4.09
C CYS A 24 3.17 -17.19 5.58
N HIS A 25 4.20 -16.62 6.22
CA HIS A 25 4.45 -16.80 7.66
C HIS A 25 3.62 -15.87 8.54
N ALA A 26 3.27 -14.70 8.01
CA ALA A 26 2.38 -13.74 8.66
C ALA A 26 1.66 -12.89 7.62
N VAL A 27 0.47 -12.41 7.96
CA VAL A 27 -0.29 -11.42 7.20
C VAL A 27 -0.43 -10.16 8.06
N ILE A 28 -0.25 -8.98 7.47
CA ILE A 28 -0.50 -7.70 8.14
C ILE A 28 -1.88 -7.18 7.76
N GLU A 29 -2.68 -6.80 8.75
CA GLU A 29 -3.97 -6.16 8.52
C GLU A 29 -3.78 -4.76 7.90
N THR A 30 -4.46 -4.50 6.79
CA THR A 30 -4.35 -3.24 6.03
C THR A 30 -5.66 -2.47 5.94
N ASN A 31 -6.77 -3.02 6.41
CA ASN A 31 -8.02 -2.30 6.52
C ASN A 31 -7.93 -1.26 7.64
N ARG A 32 -8.53 -0.09 7.43
CA ARG A 32 -8.56 0.96 8.46
C ARG A 32 -9.54 0.56 9.56
N GLY A 33 -9.12 0.67 10.81
CA GLY A 33 -9.93 0.31 11.98
C GLY A 33 -9.05 -0.04 13.17
N HIS A 34 -9.65 -0.65 14.19
CA HIS A 34 -8.96 -1.04 15.43
C HIS A 34 -7.78 -1.99 15.23
N TRP A 35 -7.80 -2.76 14.14
CA TRP A 35 -6.81 -3.82 13.87
C TRP A 35 -5.75 -3.42 12.84
N LEU A 36 -5.76 -2.17 12.35
CA LEU A 36 -4.82 -1.72 11.34
C LEU A 36 -3.36 -1.92 11.78
N GLY A 37 -2.58 -2.65 10.99
CA GLY A 37 -1.18 -2.97 11.28
C GLY A 37 -0.97 -4.20 12.17
N GLN A 38 -2.04 -4.86 12.63
CA GLN A 38 -1.94 -6.09 13.41
C GLN A 38 -1.25 -7.20 12.62
N VAL A 39 -0.36 -7.93 13.30
CA VAL A 39 0.29 -9.13 12.76
C VAL A 39 -0.60 -10.35 12.99
N ILE A 40 -0.95 -11.04 11.92
CA ILE A 40 -1.76 -12.26 11.91
C ILE A 40 -0.85 -13.43 11.57
N TYR A 41 -0.55 -14.30 12.55
CA TYR A 41 0.30 -15.48 12.35
C TYR A 41 -0.47 -16.73 11.91
N SER A 42 -1.80 -16.70 11.99
CA SER A 42 -2.69 -17.76 11.51
C SER A 42 -4.01 -17.15 11.04
N GLY A 43 -4.47 -17.51 9.84
CA GLY A 43 -5.68 -16.95 9.22
C GLY A 43 -5.39 -15.83 8.22
N CYS A 44 -6.38 -14.98 7.95
CA CYS A 44 -6.35 -13.96 6.90
C CYS A 44 -6.74 -12.56 7.42
N ALA A 45 -6.28 -11.52 6.72
CA ALA A 45 -6.74 -10.15 6.94
C ALA A 45 -8.19 -9.95 6.45
N GLN A 46 -8.82 -8.86 6.89
CA GLN A 46 -10.14 -8.44 6.43
C GLN A 46 -10.19 -8.23 4.92
N GLU A 47 -11.31 -8.60 4.30
CA GLU A 47 -11.54 -8.44 2.86
C GLU A 47 -11.48 -6.97 2.43
N ASN A 48 -11.08 -6.75 1.19
CA ASN A 48 -10.99 -5.41 0.63
C ASN A 48 -12.40 -4.84 0.45
N THR A 49 -12.74 -3.81 1.22
CA THR A 49 -14.04 -3.13 1.14
C THR A 49 -14.23 -2.33 -0.15
N GLY A 50 -13.15 -2.04 -0.88
CA GLY A 50 -13.17 -1.20 -2.09
C GLY A 50 -13.40 0.30 -1.83
N VAL A 51 -13.68 0.69 -0.58
CA VAL A 51 -13.99 2.08 -0.18
C VAL A 51 -12.71 2.77 0.34
N PRO A 52 -12.21 3.82 -0.33
CA PRO A 52 -11.07 4.57 0.20
C PRO A 52 -11.46 5.36 1.45
N GLY A 53 -10.51 5.54 2.37
CA GLY A 53 -10.73 6.29 3.62
C GLY A 53 -11.18 7.73 3.35
N ASN A 54 -12.19 8.17 4.10
CA ASN A 54 -12.81 9.49 4.02
C ASN A 54 -11.83 10.60 4.44
N ILE A 55 -11.70 11.64 3.61
CA ILE A 55 -11.04 12.89 3.97
C ILE A 55 -12.01 14.02 3.64
N MET A 56 -12.42 14.81 4.63
CA MET A 56 -13.33 15.96 4.46
C MET A 56 -14.67 15.62 3.76
N GLY A 57 -15.20 14.40 3.92
CA GLY A 57 -16.44 13.97 3.25
C GLY A 57 -16.22 13.37 1.86
N HIS A 58 -14.98 13.35 1.36
CA HIS A 58 -14.62 12.74 0.09
C HIS A 58 -13.90 11.40 0.29
N THR A 59 -14.55 10.31 -0.13
CA THR A 59 -14.00 8.94 -0.10
C THR A 59 -13.38 8.56 -1.44
N THR A 60 -14.17 8.50 -2.51
CA THR A 60 -13.74 7.99 -3.83
C THR A 60 -13.24 9.06 -4.79
N ARG A 61 -13.85 10.27 -4.78
CA ARG A 61 -13.52 11.35 -5.74
C ARG A 61 -12.05 11.80 -5.69
N ARG A 62 -11.35 11.56 -4.58
CA ARG A 62 -9.93 11.91 -4.44
C ARG A 62 -8.99 11.00 -5.21
N VAL A 63 -9.40 9.78 -5.55
CA VAL A 63 -8.54 8.77 -6.17
C VAL A 63 -8.66 8.88 -7.68
N ILE A 64 -7.55 9.14 -8.34
CA ILE A 64 -7.48 9.26 -9.80
C ILE A 64 -7.14 7.89 -10.37
N ARG A 65 -7.91 7.46 -11.36
CA ARG A 65 -7.72 6.19 -12.07
C ARG A 65 -7.50 6.42 -13.56
N ALA A 66 -6.66 5.59 -14.16
CA ALA A 66 -6.40 5.61 -15.59
C ALA A 66 -7.70 5.29 -16.37
N PRO A 67 -8.10 6.11 -17.36
CA PRO A 67 -9.29 5.87 -18.15
C PRO A 67 -9.11 4.72 -19.15
N ALA A 68 -7.87 4.51 -19.61
CA ALA A 68 -7.49 3.51 -20.58
C ALA A 68 -6.07 2.99 -20.29
N ALA A 69 -5.63 1.99 -21.05
CA ALA A 69 -4.24 1.58 -21.02
C ALA A 69 -3.36 2.62 -21.74
N GLY A 70 -2.14 2.85 -21.24
CA GLY A 70 -1.22 3.82 -21.83
C GLY A 70 -0.02 4.11 -20.96
N ILE A 71 0.82 5.04 -21.41
CA ILE A 71 2.02 5.48 -20.68
C ILE A 71 1.69 6.75 -19.88
N MET A 72 2.06 6.74 -18.60
CA MET A 72 1.93 7.88 -17.70
C MET A 72 2.88 9.02 -18.08
N ARG A 73 2.34 10.24 -18.15
CA ARG A 73 3.10 11.50 -18.22
C ARG A 73 2.46 12.53 -17.30
N SER A 74 3.22 13.09 -16.38
CA SER A 74 2.72 14.01 -15.35
C SER A 74 2.90 15.46 -15.79
N ASN A 75 1.90 16.31 -15.50
CA ASN A 75 1.98 17.77 -15.68
C ASN A 75 2.20 18.51 -14.36
N VAL A 76 2.05 17.80 -13.23
CA VAL A 76 2.17 18.31 -11.87
C VAL A 76 3.09 17.42 -11.04
N LYS A 77 3.49 17.90 -9.87
CA LYS A 77 4.32 17.20 -8.89
C LYS A 77 3.58 17.03 -7.58
N LEU A 78 4.10 16.16 -6.71
CA LEU A 78 3.62 16.06 -5.34
C LEU A 78 3.80 17.42 -4.63
N GLY A 79 2.76 17.86 -3.93
CA GLY A 79 2.70 19.16 -3.25
C GLY A 79 2.07 20.29 -4.07
N ASP A 80 1.89 20.11 -5.39
CA ASP A 80 1.24 21.14 -6.22
C ASP A 80 -0.24 21.28 -5.85
N LEU A 81 -0.73 22.53 -5.87
CA LEU A 81 -2.15 22.86 -5.73
C LEU A 81 -2.80 22.90 -7.10
N VAL A 82 -3.94 22.22 -7.23
CA VAL A 82 -4.71 22.11 -8.47
C VAL A 82 -6.17 22.46 -8.21
N LYS A 83 -6.85 22.95 -9.25
CA LYS A 83 -8.29 23.20 -9.25
C LYS A 83 -9.02 22.07 -9.97
N GLU A 84 -10.27 21.83 -9.59
CA GLU A 84 -11.13 20.90 -10.31
C GLU A 84 -11.17 21.25 -11.81
N GLY A 85 -10.89 20.26 -12.66
CA GLY A 85 -10.82 20.41 -14.11
C GLY A 85 -9.43 20.67 -14.69
N ASP A 86 -8.43 21.02 -13.88
CA ASP A 86 -7.04 21.21 -14.35
C ASP A 86 -6.47 19.92 -14.93
N VAL A 87 -5.71 20.01 -16.03
CA VAL A 87 -5.02 18.85 -16.61
C VAL A 87 -3.77 18.55 -15.79
N ILE A 88 -3.80 17.43 -15.06
CA ILE A 88 -2.75 17.04 -14.11
C ILE A 88 -1.79 15.98 -14.67
N ALA A 89 -2.24 15.19 -15.64
CA ALA A 89 -1.44 14.13 -16.26
C ALA A 89 -2.05 13.69 -17.60
N TRP A 90 -1.34 12.80 -18.28
CA TRP A 90 -1.76 12.13 -19.51
C TRP A 90 -1.50 10.63 -19.39
N ILE A 91 -2.44 9.83 -19.92
CA ILE A 91 -2.26 8.40 -20.16
C ILE A 91 -2.36 8.14 -21.66
N GLY A 92 -1.21 7.99 -22.32
CA GLY A 92 -1.14 8.04 -23.77
C GLY A 92 -1.64 9.40 -24.27
N GLU A 93 -2.71 9.40 -25.08
CA GLU A 93 -3.34 10.62 -25.61
C GLU A 93 -4.52 11.11 -24.76
N HIS A 94 -4.80 10.47 -23.62
CA HIS A 94 -5.94 10.84 -22.76
C HIS A 94 -5.52 11.82 -21.68
N GLU A 95 -6.17 12.99 -21.65
CA GLU A 95 -6.06 13.95 -20.56
C GLU A 95 -6.63 13.40 -19.25
N ILE A 96 -5.90 13.59 -18.17
CA ILE A 96 -6.34 13.33 -16.81
C ILE A 96 -6.59 14.67 -16.14
N LYS A 97 -7.86 14.92 -15.80
CA LYS A 97 -8.29 16.13 -15.11
C LYS A 97 -8.36 15.92 -13.60
N ALA A 98 -8.05 16.94 -12.84
CA ALA A 98 -8.21 16.95 -11.39
C ALA A 98 -9.70 16.78 -11.03
N PRO A 99 -10.09 15.71 -10.31
CA PRO A 99 -11.49 15.46 -9.94
C PRO A 99 -12.03 16.37 -8.83
N LEU A 100 -11.16 17.14 -8.18
CA LEU A 100 -11.47 18.13 -7.15
C LEU A 100 -10.31 19.10 -6.94
N THR A 101 -10.61 20.27 -6.38
CA THR A 101 -9.60 21.25 -5.95
C THR A 101 -8.87 20.77 -4.70
N GLY A 102 -7.55 20.85 -4.69
CA GLY A 102 -6.74 20.42 -3.54
C GLY A 102 -5.25 20.28 -3.86
N MET A 103 -4.53 19.52 -3.03
CA MET A 103 -3.10 19.26 -3.19
C MET A 103 -2.83 17.87 -3.77
N VAL A 104 -1.93 17.77 -4.73
CA VAL A 104 -1.48 16.47 -5.27
C VAL A 104 -0.63 15.75 -4.22
N ARG A 105 -1.12 14.63 -3.70
CA ARG A 105 -0.45 13.89 -2.60
C ARG A 105 0.04 12.50 -3.02
N GLY A 106 -0.50 11.96 -4.10
CA GLY A 106 -0.04 10.73 -4.72
C GLY A 106 -0.04 10.89 -6.23
N LEU A 107 1.04 10.47 -6.87
CA LEU A 107 1.18 10.49 -8.33
C LEU A 107 2.10 9.35 -8.76
N LEU A 108 1.73 8.68 -9.84
CA LEU A 108 2.53 7.63 -10.45
C LEU A 108 3.70 8.26 -11.21
N ASN A 109 4.87 7.60 -11.20
CA ASN A 109 6.04 8.07 -11.94
C ASN A 109 5.81 8.04 -13.46
N ASP A 110 6.44 8.98 -14.15
CA ASP A 110 6.41 9.07 -15.60
C ASP A 110 7.05 7.85 -16.27
N GLY A 111 6.55 7.52 -17.46
CA GLY A 111 7.06 6.40 -18.27
C GLY A 111 6.48 5.04 -17.89
N LEU A 112 5.69 4.93 -16.82
CA LEU A 112 5.06 3.67 -16.43
C LEU A 112 3.86 3.34 -17.31
N ALA A 113 3.80 2.09 -17.78
CA ALA A 113 2.65 1.54 -18.48
C ALA A 113 1.57 1.15 -17.48
N VAL A 114 0.34 1.61 -17.71
CA VAL A 114 -0.83 1.31 -16.88
C VAL A 114 -1.94 0.69 -17.72
N VAL A 115 -2.85 0.00 -17.05
CA VAL A 115 -4.11 -0.51 -17.63
C VAL A 115 -5.29 0.36 -17.18
N GLY A 116 -6.41 0.26 -17.89
CA GLY A 116 -7.64 0.96 -17.49
C GLY A 116 -8.07 0.61 -16.06
N GLY A 117 -8.52 1.62 -15.31
CA GLY A 117 -8.92 1.50 -13.91
C GLY A 117 -7.77 1.49 -12.90
N PHE A 118 -6.51 1.46 -13.34
CA PHE A 118 -5.35 1.49 -12.46
C PHE A 118 -5.27 2.81 -11.69
N LYS A 119 -4.94 2.78 -10.39
CA LYS A 119 -4.79 4.01 -9.60
C LYS A 119 -3.50 4.73 -10.01
N ILE A 120 -3.61 5.98 -10.44
CA ILE A 120 -2.48 6.80 -10.88
C ILE A 120 -2.16 7.97 -9.95
N GLY A 121 -3.08 8.32 -9.04
CA GLY A 121 -2.81 9.39 -8.08
C GLY A 121 -3.92 9.61 -7.06
N ASP A 122 -3.70 10.59 -6.17
CA ASP A 122 -4.73 11.16 -5.31
C ASP A 122 -4.52 12.65 -5.02
N ILE A 123 -5.63 13.38 -4.96
CA ILE A 123 -5.68 14.80 -4.56
C ILE A 123 -6.29 14.91 -3.16
N ASP A 124 -5.63 15.61 -2.27
CA ASP A 124 -6.12 15.89 -0.93
C ASP A 124 -6.93 17.20 -0.91
N PRO A 125 -8.24 17.15 -0.57
CA PRO A 125 -9.10 18.34 -0.58
C PRO A 125 -8.71 19.38 0.49
N ARG A 126 -7.83 19.04 1.44
CA ARG A 126 -7.32 19.97 2.46
C ARG A 126 -6.40 21.06 1.90
N GLY A 127 -5.99 20.95 0.63
CA GLY A 127 -5.17 21.96 -0.04
C GLY A 127 -3.85 22.20 0.68
N GLU A 128 -3.53 23.47 0.97
CA GLU A 128 -2.29 23.89 1.64
C GLU A 128 -2.03 23.23 3.00
N THR A 129 -3.09 22.78 3.68
CA THR A 129 -2.97 22.10 4.99
C THR A 129 -2.72 20.60 4.87
N ALA A 130 -2.70 20.06 3.64
CA ALA A 130 -2.37 18.66 3.41
C ALA A 130 -0.86 18.43 3.56
N ASP A 131 -0.51 17.35 4.26
CA ASP A 131 0.88 16.91 4.36
C ASP A 131 1.17 15.88 3.25
N PHE A 132 2.03 16.28 2.31
CA PHE A 132 2.54 15.44 1.23
C PHE A 132 3.94 14.88 1.52
N THR A 133 4.58 15.32 2.61
CA THR A 133 5.97 14.98 2.96
C THR A 133 6.06 13.85 3.96
N SER A 134 5.05 13.69 4.83
CA SER A 134 5.05 12.65 5.85
C SER A 134 4.33 11.37 5.43
N VAL A 135 4.79 10.27 6.00
CA VAL A 135 4.17 8.96 5.86
C VAL A 135 2.82 8.96 6.58
N SER A 136 1.77 8.55 5.86
CA SER A 136 0.43 8.43 6.43
C SER A 136 0.41 7.53 7.66
N ASP A 137 -0.51 7.80 8.57
CA ASP A 137 -0.88 6.94 9.70
C ASP A 137 -0.97 5.44 9.32
N LYS A 138 -1.63 5.14 8.21
CA LYS A 138 -1.83 3.80 7.69
C LYS A 138 -0.53 3.13 7.28
N ALA A 139 0.27 3.83 6.49
CA ALA A 139 1.56 3.30 6.06
C ALA A 139 2.51 3.08 7.26
N ARG A 140 2.47 3.97 8.27
CA ARG A 140 3.24 3.81 9.50
C ARG A 140 2.80 2.59 10.30
N ALA A 141 1.50 2.39 10.49
CA ALA A 141 0.95 1.24 11.21
C ALA A 141 1.28 -0.09 10.49
N ILE A 142 1.11 -0.15 9.17
CA ILE A 142 1.48 -1.33 8.37
C ILE A 142 2.99 -1.60 8.45
N GLY A 143 3.82 -0.57 8.30
CA GLY A 143 5.28 -0.69 8.43
C GLY A 143 5.71 -1.19 9.81
N GLY A 144 5.05 -0.71 10.87
CA GLY A 144 5.25 -1.20 12.23
C GLY A 144 4.92 -2.68 12.38
N GLY A 145 3.77 -3.12 11.86
CA GLY A 145 3.39 -4.53 11.86
C GLY A 145 4.37 -5.42 11.10
N VAL A 146 4.86 -4.97 9.94
CA VAL A 146 5.89 -5.69 9.18
C VAL A 146 7.17 -5.83 10.00
N LEU A 147 7.64 -4.75 10.63
CA LEU A 147 8.84 -4.77 11.46
C LEU A 147 8.68 -5.73 12.65
N GLU A 148 7.54 -5.69 13.34
CA GLU A 148 7.21 -6.60 14.44
C GLU A 148 7.25 -8.06 13.98
N ALA A 149 6.54 -8.38 12.90
CA ALA A 149 6.49 -9.73 12.34
C ALA A 149 7.89 -10.23 11.96
N LEU A 150 8.69 -9.38 11.31
CA LEU A 150 10.05 -9.71 10.90
C LEU A 150 10.93 -10.01 12.12
N MET A 151 10.91 -9.15 13.14
CA MET A 151 11.70 -9.36 14.35
C MET A 151 11.31 -10.65 15.08
N MET A 152 10.01 -10.94 15.21
CA MET A 152 9.51 -12.15 15.85
C MET A 152 9.92 -13.41 15.08
N LEU A 153 9.69 -13.44 13.76
CA LEU A 153 9.96 -14.60 12.93
C LEU A 153 11.46 -14.88 12.78
N MET A 154 12.28 -13.83 12.63
CA MET A 154 13.73 -13.98 12.60
C MET A 154 14.27 -14.47 13.94
N HIS A 155 13.77 -13.95 15.06
CA HIS A 155 14.21 -14.40 16.38
C HIS A 155 13.82 -15.86 16.68
N GLN A 156 12.64 -16.31 16.25
CA GLN A 156 12.24 -17.72 16.34
C GLN A 156 13.09 -18.61 15.43
N GLY A 157 13.42 -18.15 14.22
CA GLY A 157 14.33 -18.82 13.30
C GLY A 157 15.72 -19.04 13.90
N VAL A 158 16.28 -18.01 14.55
CA VAL A 158 17.58 -18.09 15.26
C VAL A 158 17.54 -19.08 16.42
N LYS A 159 16.45 -19.17 17.18
CA LYS A 159 16.28 -20.18 18.24
C LYS A 159 16.17 -21.59 17.69
N ALA A 160 15.52 -21.78 16.54
CA ALA A 160 15.39 -23.08 15.89
C ALA A 160 16.72 -23.58 15.29
N THR A 161 17.55 -22.71 14.71
CA THR A 161 18.92 -23.05 14.26
C THR A 161 19.90 -23.23 15.42
N SER A 162 19.80 -22.42 16.49
CA SER A 162 20.58 -22.57 17.71
C SER A 162 20.35 -23.92 18.39
N LYS A 163 19.09 -24.39 18.48
CA LYS A 163 18.76 -25.73 19.02
C LYS A 163 19.26 -26.90 18.16
N LYS A 164 19.46 -26.70 16.85
CA LYS A 164 20.05 -27.74 15.98
C LYS A 164 21.58 -27.85 16.13
N CYS A 165 22.26 -26.85 16.70
CA CYS A 165 23.72 -26.80 16.76
C CYS A 165 24.35 -27.46 18.01
N TRP A 166 23.54 -28.06 18.89
CA TRP A 166 24.01 -28.75 20.09
C TRP A 166 23.66 -30.25 20.03
N LYS A 167 24.26 -30.97 19.08
CA LYS A 167 24.55 -32.40 19.26
C LYS A 167 26.02 -32.49 19.66
N TRP A 168 26.27 -32.65 20.96
CA TRP A 168 27.58 -33.08 21.43
C TRP A 168 27.85 -34.47 20.85
N LEU A 169 28.89 -34.59 20.01
CA LEU A 169 29.52 -35.86 19.73
C LEU A 169 30.49 -36.13 20.88
N LYS A 170 30.07 -37.06 21.75
CA LYS A 170 30.73 -37.61 22.94
C LYS A 170 30.86 -36.70 24.16
#